data_AF-A0A395M4L1-F1
#
_entry.id   AF-A0A395M4L1-F1
#
_cell.length_a   1.000
_cell.length_b   1.000
_cell.length_c   1.000
_cell.angle_alpha   90.00
_cell.angle_beta   90.00
_cell.angle_gamma   90.00
#
_symmetry.space_group_name_H-M   'P 1'
#
loop_
_entity.id
_entity.type
_entity.pdbx_description
1 polymer ?
#
loop_
_entity_poly.entity_id
_entity_poly.type
_entity_poly.pdbx_seq_one_letter_code
_entity_poly.pdbx_strand_id
1 'polypeptide(L)'
;MKLSNFFLAALAAGSNATSIGTRPSQFHDRALLQGIVTFDSHSLFINKERVTIFSAELHPFRLPVPSLYPDLFQKAKAMGFNMVSFYVDWALLEGKPGEFRSEGALDLQPFIDAAQEAGVYLLARPGPYINAEVSGGN
;
A
#
# COMPACT_ATOMS: atom_id res chain seq x y z
N MET A 1 -38.71 34.43 -56.49
CA MET A 1 -39.99 33.95 -55.92
C MET A 1 -39.97 32.43 -56.02
N LYS A 2 -39.95 31.57 -55.00
CA LYS A 2 -40.10 31.63 -53.54
C LYS A 2 -39.25 30.49 -52.94
N LEU A 3 -38.69 30.73 -51.75
CA LEU A 3 -38.09 29.71 -50.89
C LEU A 3 -39.15 28.74 -50.35
N SER A 4 -38.76 27.50 -50.04
CA SER A 4 -38.78 26.94 -48.67
C SER A 4 -38.89 25.41 -48.68
N ASN A 5 -37.82 24.72 -48.26
CA ASN A 5 -37.90 23.33 -47.77
C ASN A 5 -37.87 23.38 -46.24
N PHE A 6 -38.99 23.07 -45.60
CA PHE A 6 -39.07 22.87 -44.15
C PHE A 6 -38.52 21.49 -43.80
N PHE A 7 -37.42 21.42 -43.05
CA PHE A 7 -36.98 20.21 -42.37
C PHE A 7 -37.68 20.14 -40.99
N LEU A 8 -38.40 19.04 -40.75
CA LEU A 8 -39.00 18.72 -39.46
C LEU A 8 -37.95 17.96 -38.63
N ALA A 9 -37.41 18.57 -37.59
CA ALA A 9 -36.52 17.89 -36.65
C ALA A 9 -37.36 17.21 -35.55
N ALA A 10 -37.32 15.88 -35.50
CA ALA A 10 -37.89 15.11 -34.39
C ALA A 10 -36.94 15.17 -33.18
N LEU A 11 -37.40 15.75 -32.07
CA LEU A 11 -36.66 15.83 -30.82
C LEU A 11 -36.82 14.49 -30.07
N ALA A 12 -35.79 13.63 -30.13
CA ALA A 12 -35.71 12.47 -29.24
C ALA A 12 -35.22 12.95 -27.86
N ALA A 13 -36.13 13.08 -26.90
CA ALA A 13 -35.76 13.33 -25.51
C ALA A 13 -35.09 12.08 -24.95
N GLY A 14 -33.75 12.06 -24.94
CA GLY A 14 -32.97 11.06 -24.22
C GLY A 14 -33.13 11.26 -22.71
N SER A 15 -33.80 10.33 -22.06
CA SER A 15 -33.88 10.25 -20.60
C SER A 15 -32.52 9.83 -20.04
N ASN A 16 -31.75 10.79 -19.52
CA ASN A 16 -30.56 10.50 -18.73
C ASN A 16 -30.98 9.94 -17.37
N ALA A 17 -30.91 8.62 -17.21
CA ALA A 17 -30.94 8.00 -15.90
C ALA A 17 -29.65 8.36 -15.16
N THR A 18 -29.69 9.39 -14.31
CA THR A 18 -28.62 9.68 -13.36
C THR A 18 -28.63 8.57 -12.30
N SER A 19 -27.68 7.63 -12.39
CA SER A 19 -27.41 6.76 -11.25
C SER A 19 -26.91 7.64 -10.11
N ILE A 20 -27.61 7.63 -8.98
CA ILE A 20 -27.12 8.15 -7.70
C ILE A 20 -26.10 7.15 -7.18
N GLY A 21 -24.96 7.09 -7.87
CA GLY A 21 -23.74 6.45 -7.39
C GLY A 21 -22.72 7.55 -7.29
N THR A 22 -22.57 8.14 -6.11
CA THR A 22 -21.45 9.03 -5.80
C THR A 22 -20.16 8.25 -6.03
N ARG A 23 -19.55 8.42 -7.20
CA ARG A 23 -18.12 8.14 -7.37
C ARG A 23 -17.42 9.04 -6.36
N PRO A 24 -16.51 8.54 -5.51
CA PRO A 24 -15.65 9.42 -4.71
C PRO A 24 -14.68 10.09 -5.68
N SER A 25 -15.14 11.10 -6.42
CA SER A 25 -14.36 11.84 -7.41
C SER A 25 -13.72 13.10 -6.83
N GLN A 26 -13.72 13.25 -5.50
CA GLN A 26 -13.15 14.41 -4.82
C GLN A 26 -12.19 13.93 -3.74
N PHE A 27 -11.03 13.44 -4.17
CA PHE A 27 -9.85 13.58 -3.33
C PHE A 27 -9.67 15.09 -3.10
N HIS A 28 -9.72 15.52 -1.85
CA HIS A 28 -9.56 16.93 -1.52
C HIS A 28 -8.23 17.42 -2.10
N ASP A 29 -8.22 18.60 -2.73
CA ASP A 29 -7.04 19.32 -3.23
C ASP A 29 -6.12 19.74 -2.06
N ARG A 30 -5.58 18.76 -1.34
CA ARG A 30 -4.47 18.98 -0.43
C ARG A 30 -3.20 18.80 -1.25
N ALA A 31 -2.35 19.81 -1.23
CA ALA A 31 -0.99 19.68 -1.76
C ALA A 31 -0.31 18.48 -1.11
N LEU A 32 0.33 17.63 -1.92
CA LEU A 32 1.04 16.47 -1.44
C LEU A 32 2.26 16.90 -0.62
N LEU A 33 2.48 16.28 0.53
CA LEU A 33 3.63 16.56 1.40
C LEU A 33 4.97 16.10 0.79
N GLN A 34 4.93 15.19 -0.18
CA GLN A 34 6.08 14.65 -0.90
C GLN A 34 5.65 14.18 -2.31
N GLY A 35 6.63 13.99 -3.21
CA GLY A 35 6.39 13.60 -4.61
C GLY A 35 6.99 12.24 -5.01
N ILE A 36 7.44 11.43 -4.05
CA ILE A 36 8.09 10.13 -4.26
C ILE A 36 7.05 9.03 -4.42
N VAL A 37 6.15 8.87 -3.44
CA VAL A 37 5.06 7.89 -3.47
C VAL A 37 3.73 8.62 -3.58
N THR A 38 3.10 8.58 -4.74
CA THR A 38 1.80 9.23 -4.98
C THR A 38 0.79 8.21 -5.50
N PHE A 39 -0.46 8.61 -5.75
CA PHE A 39 -1.47 7.72 -6.30
C PHE A 39 -2.50 8.49 -7.11
N ASP A 40 -3.19 7.79 -8.00
CA ASP A 40 -4.41 8.24 -8.66
C ASP A 40 -5.53 7.20 -8.47
N SER A 41 -6.64 7.34 -9.19
CA SER A 41 -7.77 6.40 -9.12
C SER A 41 -7.45 4.99 -9.63
N HIS A 42 -6.29 4.77 -10.24
CA HIS A 42 -5.95 3.50 -10.90
C HIS A 42 -4.80 2.77 -10.19
N SER A 43 -3.79 3.48 -9.70
CA SER A 43 -2.68 2.85 -8.98
C SER A 43 -1.84 3.81 -8.15
N LEU A 44 -0.87 3.25 -7.45
CA LEU A 44 0.27 3.96 -6.89
C LEU A 44 1.27 4.36 -7.98
N PHE A 45 2.02 5.41 -7.68
CA PHE A 45 3.23 5.81 -8.38
C PHE A 45 4.40 5.83 -7.40
N ILE A 46 5.54 5.32 -7.84
CA ILE A 46 6.81 5.43 -7.11
C ILE A 46 7.81 6.10 -8.05
N ASN A 47 8.42 7.21 -7.63
CA ASN A 47 9.29 8.03 -8.47
C ASN A 47 8.63 8.44 -9.81
N LYS A 48 7.33 8.77 -9.77
CA LYS A 48 6.50 9.13 -10.94
C LYS A 48 6.25 7.99 -11.94
N GLU A 49 6.72 6.78 -11.66
CA GLU A 49 6.42 5.60 -12.46
C GLU A 49 5.18 4.89 -11.91
N ARG A 50 4.27 4.48 -12.79
CA ARG A 50 3.08 3.74 -12.41
C ARG A 50 3.47 2.32 -11.99
N VAL A 51 3.07 1.89 -10.80
CA VAL A 51 3.41 0.56 -10.28
C VAL A 51 2.16 -0.17 -9.80
N THR A 52 1.97 -1.41 -10.26
CA THR A 52 1.04 -2.35 -9.63
C THR A 52 1.73 -2.99 -8.44
N ILE A 53 1.29 -2.66 -7.22
CA ILE A 53 1.84 -3.28 -6.02
C ILE A 53 1.30 -4.70 -5.89
N PHE A 54 2.22 -5.65 -5.74
CA PHE A 54 1.89 -7.01 -5.37
C PHE A 54 2.81 -7.42 -4.22
N SER A 55 2.20 -7.76 -3.08
CA SER A 55 2.92 -7.86 -1.81
C SER A 55 2.80 -9.23 -1.13
N ALA A 56 3.87 -9.65 -0.47
CA ALA A 56 3.90 -10.76 0.48
C ALA A 56 3.90 -10.26 1.93
N GLU A 57 3.47 -11.09 2.87
CA GLU A 57 3.50 -10.78 4.31
C GLU A 57 4.65 -11.54 4.99
N LEU A 58 5.52 -10.83 5.72
CA LEU A 58 6.62 -11.42 6.50
C LEU A 58 6.70 -10.76 7.88
N HIS A 59 6.87 -11.54 8.94
CA HIS A 59 6.96 -11.03 10.32
C HIS A 59 8.37 -11.24 10.87
N PRO A 60 9.21 -10.20 11.00
CA PRO A 60 10.60 -10.35 11.43
C PRO A 60 10.72 -11.01 12.81
N PHE A 61 9.82 -10.67 13.73
CA PHE A 61 9.78 -11.27 15.08
C PHE A 61 9.46 -12.78 15.09
N ARG A 62 8.94 -13.35 14.00
CA ARG A 62 8.72 -14.82 13.87
C ARG A 62 9.95 -15.56 13.33
N LEU A 63 10.95 -14.86 12.80
CA LEU A 63 12.21 -15.42 12.36
C LEU A 63 13.38 -14.64 12.98
N PRO A 64 13.75 -14.92 14.25
CA PRO A 64 14.78 -14.19 14.99
C PRO A 64 16.22 -14.56 14.55
N VAL A 65 16.45 -14.67 13.24
CA VAL A 65 17.73 -15.02 12.63
C VAL A 65 18.01 -14.04 11.47
N PRO A 66 18.62 -12.87 11.75
CA PRO A 66 18.78 -11.81 10.76
C PRO A 66 19.48 -12.22 9.46
N SER A 67 20.43 -13.16 9.53
CA SER A 67 21.15 -13.68 8.37
C SER A 67 20.27 -14.45 7.37
N LEU A 68 19.03 -14.81 7.74
CA LEU A 68 18.08 -15.49 6.85
C LEU A 68 17.10 -14.54 6.16
N TYR A 69 17.05 -13.24 6.51
CA TYR A 69 16.17 -12.29 5.84
C TYR A 69 16.45 -12.16 4.34
N PRO A 70 17.72 -12.10 3.85
CA PRO A 70 17.99 -12.04 2.42
C PRO A 70 17.36 -13.20 1.63
N ASP A 71 17.36 -14.41 2.19
CA ASP A 71 16.74 -15.59 1.58
C ASP A 71 15.22 -15.43 1.43
N LEU A 72 14.53 -14.91 2.46
CA LEU A 72 13.09 -14.64 2.38
C LEU A 72 12.76 -13.61 1.30
N PHE A 73 13.52 -12.52 1.23
CA PHE A 73 13.28 -11.46 0.26
C PHE A 73 13.61 -11.87 -1.17
N GLN A 74 14.67 -12.66 -1.38
CA GLN A 74 14.98 -13.25 -2.68
C GLN A 74 13.86 -14.16 -3.16
N LYS A 75 13.31 -15.00 -2.28
CA LYS A 75 12.14 -15.85 -2.60
C LYS A 75 10.90 -15.01 -2.94
N ALA A 76 10.60 -13.98 -2.14
CA ALA A 76 9.49 -13.08 -2.42
C ALA A 76 9.64 -12.40 -3.80
N LYS A 77 10.84 -11.88 -4.09
CA LYS A 77 11.16 -11.27 -5.38
C LYS A 77 11.03 -12.25 -6.55
N ALA A 78 11.52 -13.49 -6.39
CA ALA A 78 11.43 -14.54 -7.40
C ALA A 78 9.99 -14.96 -7.72
N MET A 79 9.07 -14.86 -6.75
CA MET A 79 7.63 -15.06 -6.97
C MET A 79 6.94 -13.89 -7.69
N GLY A 80 7.67 -12.81 -7.99
CA GLY A 80 7.16 -11.62 -8.67
C GLY A 80 6.63 -10.54 -7.74
N PHE A 81 6.78 -10.67 -6.42
CA PHE A 81 6.41 -9.61 -5.49
C PHE A 81 7.39 -8.43 -5.60
N ASN A 82 6.84 -7.22 -5.51
CA ASN A 82 7.61 -5.98 -5.49
C ASN A 82 7.51 -5.23 -4.16
N MET A 83 6.74 -5.76 -3.20
CA MET A 83 6.61 -5.21 -1.87
C MET A 83 6.50 -6.33 -0.82
N VAL A 84 6.95 -6.07 0.39
CA VAL A 84 6.67 -6.91 1.56
C VAL A 84 5.98 -6.07 2.62
N SER A 85 4.88 -6.57 3.16
CA SER A 85 4.27 -6.01 4.36
C SER A 85 4.74 -6.76 5.60
N PHE A 86 4.92 -6.03 6.70
CA PHE A 86 5.39 -6.60 7.95
C PHE A 86 4.75 -5.92 9.15
N TYR A 87 4.47 -6.70 10.19
CA TYR A 87 4.11 -6.19 11.50
C TYR A 87 5.34 -5.93 12.39
N VAL A 88 5.15 -5.05 13.36
CA VAL A 88 6.04 -4.91 14.52
C VAL A 88 5.23 -5.25 15.77
N ASP A 89 5.73 -6.17 16.59
CA ASP A 89 5.04 -6.60 17.80
C ASP A 89 5.50 -5.73 19.00
N TRP A 90 4.63 -4.82 19.43
CA TRP A 90 4.90 -3.92 20.54
C TRP A 90 5.19 -4.66 21.84
N ALA A 91 4.53 -5.79 22.10
CA ALA A 91 4.70 -6.55 23.34
C ALA A 91 6.13 -7.06 23.52
N LEU A 92 6.85 -7.30 22.41
CA LEU A 92 8.25 -7.71 22.44
C LEU A 92 9.21 -6.54 22.62
N LEU A 93 8.87 -5.36 22.11
CA LEU A 93 9.74 -4.19 22.14
C LEU A 93 9.65 -3.40 23.46
N GLU A 94 8.50 -3.43 24.14
CA GLU A 94 8.28 -2.70 25.39
C GLU A 94 7.66 -3.61 26.46
N GLY A 95 8.33 -4.73 26.76
CA GLY A 95 7.89 -5.65 27.81
C GLY A 95 7.85 -5.02 29.21
N LYS A 96 8.60 -3.93 29.43
CA LYS A 96 8.51 -3.08 30.62
C LYS A 96 8.07 -1.67 30.19
N PRO A 97 6.99 -1.11 30.77
CA PRO A 97 6.50 0.21 30.40
C PRO A 97 7.58 1.29 30.52
N GLY A 98 7.73 2.10 29.47
CA GLY A 98 8.74 3.14 29.34
C GLY A 98 10.12 2.67 28.90
N GLU A 99 10.34 1.36 28.71
CA GLU A 99 11.62 0.79 28.26
C GLU A 99 11.50 0.11 26.89
N PHE A 100 11.67 0.90 25.84
CA PHE A 100 11.72 0.39 24.46
C PHE A 100 13.10 -0.23 24.13
N ARG A 101 13.10 -1.45 23.58
CA ARG A 101 14.31 -2.20 23.20
C ARG A 101 14.14 -2.82 21.82
N SER A 102 14.95 -2.38 20.86
CA SER A 102 14.96 -2.86 19.46
C SER A 102 16.38 -3.29 19.08
N GLU A 103 16.88 -4.33 19.72
CA GLU A 103 18.28 -4.78 19.65
C GLU A 103 18.33 -6.30 19.38
N GLY A 104 19.47 -6.76 18.86
CA GLY A 104 19.69 -8.19 18.61
C GLY A 104 18.66 -8.78 17.66
N ALA A 105 17.92 -9.80 18.10
CA ALA A 105 16.90 -10.44 17.28
C ALA A 105 15.67 -9.56 17.00
N LEU A 106 15.47 -8.49 17.78
CA LEU A 106 14.36 -7.54 17.60
C LEU A 106 14.78 -6.30 16.80
N ASP A 107 16.06 -6.20 16.40
CA ASP A 107 16.53 -5.15 15.51
C ASP A 107 15.93 -5.32 14.11
N LEU A 108 15.24 -4.29 13.63
CA LEU A 108 14.62 -4.26 12.31
C LEU A 108 15.59 -3.85 11.20
N GLN A 109 16.76 -3.28 11.53
CA GLN A 109 17.69 -2.78 10.52
C GLN A 109 18.11 -3.87 9.52
N PRO A 110 18.51 -5.09 9.96
CA PRO A 110 18.86 -6.15 9.01
C PRO A 110 17.70 -6.58 8.10
N PHE A 111 16.46 -6.46 8.56
CA PHE A 111 15.27 -6.78 7.76
C PHE A 111 15.05 -5.70 6.68
N ILE A 112 15.24 -4.43 7.03
CA ILE A 112 15.15 -3.30 6.10
C ILE A 112 16.27 -3.37 5.04
N ASP A 113 17.50 -3.65 5.48
CA ASP A 113 18.66 -3.78 4.60
C ASP A 113 18.46 -4.92 3.58
N ALA A 114 17.95 -6.06 4.03
CA ALA A 114 17.67 -7.20 3.16
C ALA A 114 16.56 -6.89 2.13
N ALA A 115 15.54 -6.11 2.50
CA ALA A 115 14.52 -5.65 1.56
C ALA A 115 15.11 -4.73 0.48
N GLN A 116 15.98 -3.81 0.90
CA GLN A 116 16.68 -2.89 0.01
C GLN A 116 17.59 -3.64 -0.97
N GLU A 117 18.37 -4.60 -0.48
CA GLU A 117 19.27 -5.45 -1.29
C GLU A 117 18.50 -6.26 -2.33
N ALA A 118 17.36 -6.84 -1.95
CA ALA A 118 16.50 -7.59 -2.86
C ALA A 118 15.70 -6.71 -3.85
N GLY A 119 15.70 -5.39 -3.65
CA GLY A 119 14.95 -4.45 -4.49
C GLY A 119 13.44 -4.64 -4.38
N VAL A 120 12.93 -4.78 -3.16
CA VAL A 120 11.49 -4.76 -2.86
C VAL A 120 11.15 -3.61 -1.92
N TYR A 121 9.95 -3.06 -2.07
CA TYR A 121 9.43 -2.04 -1.17
C TYR A 121 8.93 -2.65 0.14
N LEU A 122 8.74 -1.82 1.16
CA LEU A 122 8.18 -2.23 2.44
C LEU A 122 6.89 -1.47 2.77
N LEU A 123 5.89 -2.20 3.26
CA LEU A 123 4.69 -1.67 3.92
C LEU A 123 4.79 -1.96 5.42
N ALA A 124 5.23 -0.97 6.18
CA ALA A 124 5.34 -1.06 7.63
C ALA A 124 3.96 -1.00 8.30
N ARG A 125 3.67 -1.96 9.17
CA ARG A 125 2.43 -2.02 9.97
C ARG A 125 2.79 -2.14 11.45
N PRO A 126 3.25 -1.08 12.12
CA PRO A 126 3.81 -1.21 13.47
C PRO A 126 2.77 -1.32 14.61
N GLY A 127 1.48 -1.40 14.31
CA GLY A 127 0.43 -1.39 15.33
C GLY A 127 -0.02 0.04 15.72
N PRO A 128 -0.35 0.32 17.00
CA PRO A 128 0.10 -0.42 18.20
C PRO A 128 -0.56 -1.78 18.44
N TYR A 129 -1.76 -2.01 17.90
CA TYR A 129 -2.43 -3.32 17.89
C TYR A 129 -2.38 -3.91 16.49
N ILE A 130 -1.94 -5.17 16.37
CA ILE A 130 -1.69 -5.82 15.08
C ILE A 130 -2.59 -7.02 14.81
N ASN A 131 -3.36 -7.49 15.80
CA ASN A 131 -3.86 -8.88 15.82
C ASN A 131 -2.69 -9.83 15.53
N ALA A 132 -2.59 -10.34 14.29
CA ALA A 132 -1.49 -11.18 13.81
C ALA A 132 -1.35 -12.51 14.54
N GLU A 133 -2.32 -12.91 15.37
CA GLU A 133 -2.32 -14.13 16.16
C GLU A 133 -1.07 -14.21 17.07
N VAL A 134 -0.71 -13.08 17.69
CA VAL A 134 0.35 -12.99 18.71
C VAL A 134 -0.26 -12.87 20.11
N SER A 135 0.55 -13.05 21.15
CA SER A 135 0.09 -12.87 22.53
C SER A 135 -0.30 -11.40 22.77
N GLY A 136 -1.50 -11.16 23.31
CA GLY A 136 -2.07 -9.81 23.39
C GLY A 136 -2.51 -9.23 22.03
N GLY A 137 -2.40 -10.03 20.96
CA GLY A 137 -2.80 -9.77 19.57
C GLY A 137 -3.70 -10.90 19.03
N ASN A 138 -4.73 -11.22 19.79
CA ASN A 138 -5.79 -12.16 19.42
C ASN A 138 -6.77 -11.59 18.38
#